data_AF-A0A3C1LBP3-F1
#
_entry.id   AF-A0A3C1LBP3-F1
#
_cell.length_a   1.000
_cell.length_b   1.000
_cell.length_c   1.000
_cell.angle_alpha   90.00
_cell.angle_beta   90.00
_cell.angle_gamma   90.00
#
_symmetry.space_group_name_H-M   'P 1'
#
loop_
_entity.id
_entity.type
_entity.pdbx_description
1 polymer ?
#
loop_
_entity_poly.entity_id
_entity_poly.type
_entity_poly.pdbx_seq_one_letter_code
_entity_poly.pdbx_strand_id
1 'polypeptide(L)'
;MATARRAADTLGRIADHFPSPSLRAGAQLAEARARLVAGDLASAKAAASGAVVLWVDLGAPFDAAVARTVLAEVRRREGNLDGARLEWQAARSA
;
A
#
# COMPACT_ATOMS: atom_id res chain seq x y z
N MET A 1 15.82 -2.88 -8.03
CA MET A 1 14.80 -1.80 -7.84
C MET A 1 14.01 -1.49 -9.11
N ALA A 2 14.65 -1.43 -10.29
CA ALA A 2 13.97 -1.13 -11.57
C ALA A 2 12.78 -2.07 -11.90
N THR A 3 12.89 -3.37 -11.61
CA THR A 3 11.83 -4.35 -11.90
C THR A 3 10.54 -4.11 -11.11
N ALA A 4 10.65 -3.83 -9.81
CA ALA A 4 9.48 -3.58 -8.95
C ALA A 4 8.73 -2.32 -9.38
N ARG A 5 9.47 -1.25 -9.72
CA ARG A 5 8.87 -0.02 -10.23
C ARG A 5 8.17 -0.22 -11.56
N ARG A 6 8.82 -0.87 -12.53
CA ARG A 6 8.21 -1.17 -13.83
C ARG A 6 6.93 -2.01 -13.71
N ALA A 7 6.92 -2.98 -12.79
CA ALA A 7 5.75 -3.80 -12.51
C ALA A 7 4.60 -2.97 -11.92
N ALA A 8 4.90 -2.12 -10.93
CA ALA A 8 3.92 -1.20 -10.34
C ALA A 8 3.35 -0.22 -11.39
N ASP A 9 4.22 0.41 -12.20
CA ASP A 9 3.80 1.33 -13.27
C ASP A 9 2.91 0.63 -14.32
N THR A 10 3.22 -0.64 -14.62
CA THR A 10 2.40 -1.43 -15.55
C THR A 10 1.04 -1.76 -14.95
N LEU A 11 0.99 -2.16 -13.67
CA LEU A 11 -0.26 -2.44 -12.98
C LEU A 11 -1.12 -1.17 -12.84
N GLY A 12 -0.50 -0.02 -12.60
CA GLY A 12 -1.16 1.30 -12.60
C GLY A 12 -1.87 1.59 -13.93
N ARG A 13 -1.16 1.45 -15.06
CA ARG A 13 -1.76 1.63 -16.40
C ARG A 13 -2.92 0.69 -16.69
N ILE A 14 -2.86 -0.56 -16.21
CA ILE A 14 -3.96 -1.52 -16.34
C ILE A 14 -5.15 -1.03 -15.49
N ALA A 15 -4.91 -0.58 -14.25
CA ALA A 15 -5.96 -0.05 -13.37
C ALA A 15 -6.61 1.23 -13.90
N ASP A 16 -5.89 2.05 -14.66
CA ASP A 16 -6.44 3.25 -15.31
C ASP A 16 -7.39 2.90 -16.46
N HIS A 17 -7.15 1.77 -17.14
CA HIS A 17 -7.97 1.32 -18.27
C HIS A 17 -9.22 0.54 -17.83
N PHE A 18 -9.13 -0.20 -16.72
CA PHE A 18 -10.21 -1.04 -16.22
C PHE A 18 -10.76 -0.47 -14.90
N PRO A 19 -12.03 0.00 -14.85
CA PRO A 19 -12.63 0.63 -13.67
C PRO A 19 -13.00 -0.42 -12.60
N SER A 20 -11.99 -1.11 -12.09
CA SER A 20 -12.10 -2.11 -11.03
C SER A 20 -11.47 -1.55 -9.74
N PRO A 21 -12.25 -1.32 -8.67
CA PRO A 21 -11.71 -0.79 -7.42
C PRO A 21 -10.66 -1.72 -6.79
N SER A 22 -10.83 -3.04 -6.90
CA SER A 22 -9.86 -4.01 -6.38
C SER A 22 -8.54 -3.98 -7.16
N LEU A 23 -8.61 -3.77 -8.47
CA LEU A 23 -7.41 -3.59 -9.30
C LEU A 23 -6.68 -2.30 -8.96
N ARG A 24 -7.41 -1.20 -8.73
CA ARG A 24 -6.84 0.08 -8.28
C ARG A 24 -6.17 -0.06 -6.91
N ALA A 25 -6.80 -0.76 -5.97
CA ALA A 25 -6.24 -1.02 -4.65
C ALA A 25 -4.94 -1.85 -4.73
N GLY A 26 -4.93 -2.89 -5.57
CA GLY A 26 -3.74 -3.69 -5.86
C GLY A 26 -2.62 -2.87 -6.52
N ALA A 27 -2.94 -1.99 -7.46
CA ALA A 27 -1.98 -1.09 -8.10
C ALA A 27 -1.33 -0.13 -7.09
N GLN A 28 -2.14 0.50 -6.22
CA GLN A 28 -1.62 1.37 -5.16
C GLN A 28 -0.72 0.62 -4.17
N LEU A 29 -1.07 -0.62 -3.81
CA LEU A 29 -0.21 -1.43 -2.95
C LEU A 29 1.12 -1.81 -3.63
N ALA A 30 1.10 -2.11 -4.92
CA ALA A 30 2.32 -2.37 -5.69
C ALA A 30 3.21 -1.13 -5.78
N GLU A 31 2.62 0.05 -6.03
CA GLU A 31 3.33 1.33 -6.01
C GLU A 31 3.95 1.60 -4.64
N ALA A 32 3.19 1.43 -3.55
CA ALA A 32 3.68 1.64 -2.20
C ALA A 32 4.94 0.81 -1.90
N ARG A 33 4.94 -0.47 -2.29
CA ARG A 33 6.08 -1.37 -2.11
C ARG A 33 7.28 -0.94 -2.95
N ALA A 34 7.06 -0.55 -4.21
CA ALA A 34 8.14 -0.08 -5.08
C ALA A 34 8.79 1.20 -4.54
N ARG A 35 7.99 2.16 -4.06
CA ARG A 35 8.44 3.43 -3.46
C ARG A 35 9.17 3.21 -2.14
N LEU A 36 8.67 2.32 -1.29
CA LEU A 36 9.30 1.94 -0.02
C LEU A 36 10.69 1.33 -0.24
N VAL A 37 10.84 0.43 -1.21
CA VAL A 37 12.13 -0.15 -1.57
C VAL A 37 13.09 0.92 -2.12
N ALA A 38 12.58 1.90 -2.86
CA ALA A 38 13.36 3.01 -3.38
C ALA A 38 13.71 4.09 -2.33
N GLY A 39 13.18 4.00 -1.11
CA GLY A 39 13.39 4.98 -0.04
C GLY A 39 12.52 6.24 -0.14
N ASP A 40 11.59 6.28 -1.10
CA ASP A 40 10.61 7.37 -1.28
C ASP A 40 9.45 7.18 -0.31
N LEU A 41 9.69 7.50 0.97
CA LEU A 41 8.74 7.23 2.06
C LEU A 41 7.43 8.02 1.90
N ALA A 42 7.49 9.26 1.42
CA ALA A 42 6.30 10.10 1.24
C ALA A 42 5.34 9.51 0.21
N SER A 43 5.85 9.11 -0.96
CA SER A 43 5.02 8.48 -2.00
C SER A 43 4.55 7.09 -1.55
N ALA A 44 5.41 6.32 -0.86
CA ALA A 44 5.04 5.02 -0.32
C ALA A 44 3.88 5.11 0.67
N LYS A 45 3.89 6.13 1.54
CA LYS A 45 2.84 6.40 2.51
C LYS A 45 1.52 6.71 1.83
N ALA A 46 1.52 7.65 0.89
CA ALA A 46 0.31 8.05 0.16
C ALA A 46 -0.33 6.85 -0.56
N ALA A 47 0.47 6.06 -1.27
CA ALA A 47 0.00 4.89 -1.98
C ALA A 47 -0.50 3.78 -1.01
N ALA A 48 0.21 3.51 0.09
CA ALA A 48 -0.21 2.50 1.07
C ALA A 48 -1.51 2.91 1.77
N SER A 49 -1.65 4.18 2.16
CA SER A 49 -2.88 4.71 2.77
C SER A 49 -4.07 4.62 1.80
N GLY A 50 -3.88 4.95 0.52
CA GLY A 50 -4.90 4.77 -0.50
C GLY A 50 -5.34 3.31 -0.65
N ALA A 51 -4.38 2.38 -0.69
CA ALA A 51 -4.69 0.96 -0.79
C ALA A 51 -5.48 0.45 0.44
N VAL A 52 -5.13 0.90 1.65
CA VAL A 52 -5.90 0.56 2.87
C VAL A 52 -7.34 1.03 2.75
N VAL A 53 -7.57 2.28 2.35
CA VAL A 53 -8.93 2.84 2.20
C VAL A 53 -9.74 2.02 1.20
N LEU A 54 -9.19 1.77 0.01
CA LEU A 54 -9.92 1.02 -1.02
C LEU A 54 -10.26 -0.41 -0.59
N TRP A 55 -9.35 -1.11 0.08
CA TRP A 55 -9.63 -2.47 0.56
C TRP A 55 -10.65 -2.50 1.71
N VAL A 56 -10.63 -1.48 2.58
CA VAL A 56 -11.66 -1.31 3.62
C VAL A 56 -13.02 -1.05 2.99
N ASP A 57 -13.12 -0.13 2.03
CA ASP A 57 -14.37 0.19 1.33
C ASP A 57 -14.94 -1.02 0.57
N LEU A 58 -14.07 -1.91 0.10
CA LEU A 58 -14.45 -3.16 -0.57
C LEU A 58 -14.85 -4.29 0.39
N GLY A 59 -14.71 -4.11 1.71
CA GLY A 59 -14.96 -5.17 2.67
C GLY A 59 -13.97 -6.33 2.55
N ALA A 60 -12.72 -6.06 2.16
CA ALA A 60 -11.65 -7.04 2.00
C ALA A 60 -10.64 -6.92 3.18
N PRO A 61 -10.96 -7.49 4.36
CA PRO A 61 -10.18 -7.26 5.58
C PRO A 61 -8.74 -7.79 5.46
N PHE A 62 -8.56 -8.94 4.81
CA PHE A 62 -7.22 -9.51 4.60
C PHE A 62 -6.35 -8.61 3.71
N ASP A 63 -6.87 -8.14 2.58
CA ASP A 63 -6.12 -7.25 1.69
C ASP A 63 -5.83 -5.89 2.34
N ALA A 64 -6.76 -5.37 3.15
CA ALA A 64 -6.54 -4.19 3.97
C ALA A 64 -5.41 -4.41 4.98
N ALA A 65 -5.36 -5.57 5.66
CA ALA A 65 -4.27 -5.92 6.57
C ALA A 65 -2.92 -5.97 5.86
N VAL A 66 -2.86 -6.58 4.67
CA VAL A 66 -1.64 -6.60 3.86
C VAL A 66 -1.17 -5.18 3.53
N ALA A 67 -2.08 -4.27 3.13
CA ALA A 67 -1.73 -2.87 2.88
C ALA A 67 -1.27 -2.13 4.16
N ARG A 68 -1.91 -2.39 5.30
CA ARG A 68 -1.52 -1.84 6.61
C ARG A 68 -0.11 -2.25 7.02
N THR A 69 0.33 -3.47 6.74
CA THR A 69 1.72 -3.88 7.04
C THR A 69 2.77 -3.06 6.28
N VAL A 70 2.47 -2.65 5.03
CA VAL A 70 3.34 -1.77 4.25
C VAL A 70 3.32 -0.35 4.83
N LEU A 71 2.13 0.17 5.18
CA LEU A 71 2.00 1.48 5.81
C LEU A 71 2.72 1.55 7.17
N ALA A 72 2.67 0.48 7.96
CA ALA A 72 3.39 0.37 9.21
C ALA A 72 4.92 0.46 9.00
N GLU A 73 5.45 -0.26 8.01
CA GLU A 73 6.87 -0.21 7.67
C GLU A 73 7.31 1.18 7.19
N VAL A 74 6.47 1.86 6.40
CA VAL A 74 6.71 3.27 6.00
C VAL A 74 6.80 4.17 7.24
N ARG A 75 5.79 4.11 8.13
CA ARG A 75 5.76 4.90 9.37
C ARG A 75 6.97 4.62 10.26
N ARG A 76 7.39 3.35 10.37
CA ARG A 76 8.58 2.96 11.13
C ARG A 76 9.84 3.62 10.57
N ARG A 77 10.02 3.64 9.25
CA ARG A 77 11.16 4.30 8.59
C ARG A 77 11.12 5.82 8.70
N GLU A 78 9.94 6.41 8.81
CA GLU A 78 9.76 7.84 9.13
C GLU A 78 10.05 8.16 10.61
N GLY A 79 10.32 7.16 11.46
CA GLY A 79 10.49 7.34 12.90
C GLY A 79 9.17 7.41 13.69
N ASN A 80 8.02 7.27 13.03
CA ASN A 80 6.70 7.22 13.66
C ASN A 80 6.38 5.80 14.17
N LEU A 81 7.05 5.41 15.25
CA LEU A 81 6.95 4.06 15.81
C LEU A 81 5.54 3.75 16.37
N ASP A 82 4.89 4.71 17.00
CA ASP A 82 3.54 4.51 17.55
C ASP A 82 2.51 4.32 16.43
N GLY A 83 2.62 5.14 15.37
CA GLY A 83 1.82 4.94 14.17
C GLY A 83 2.06 3.57 13.53
N ALA A 84 3.32 3.09 13.47
CA ALA A 84 3.62 1.76 12.94
C ALA A 84 2.97 0.64 13.77
N ARG A 85 3.03 0.74 15.11
CA ARG A 85 2.40 -0.21 16.03
C ARG A 85 0.89 -0.29 15.82
N LEU A 86 0.21 0.86 15.69
CA LEU A 86 -1.23 0.91 15.45
C LEU A 86 -1.62 0.20 14.14
N GLU A 87 -0.87 0.42 13.06
CA GLU A 87 -1.16 -0.23 11.78
C GLU A 87 -0.93 -1.74 11.83
N TRP A 88 0.14 -2.22 12.48
CA TRP A 88 0.37 -3.65 12.66
C TRP A 88 -0.67 -4.31 13.56
N GLN A 89 -1.12 -3.63 14.61
CA GLN A 89 -2.19 -4.14 15.46
C GLN A 89 -3.49 -4.28 14.66
N ALA A 90 -3.86 -3.27 13.88
CA ALA A 90 -5.03 -3.32 13.01
C ALA A 90 -4.91 -4.39 11.92
N ALA A 91 -3.72 -4.63 11.37
CA ALA A 91 -3.49 -5.71 10.42
C ALA A 91 -3.65 -7.11 11.07
N ARG A 92 -3.26 -7.26 12.34
CA ARG A 92 -3.34 -8.54 13.07
C ARG A 92 -4.78 -8.91 13.45
N SER A 93 -5.67 -7.93 13.58
CA SER A 93 -7.07 -8.13 13.98
C SER A 93 -8.04 -8.33 12.81
N ALA A 94 -7.53 -8.46 11.59
CA ALA A 94 -8.33 -8.61 10.37
C ALA A 94 -8.82 -10.04 10.13
#